data_AF-A0A3D3PEA9-F1
#
_entry.id   AF-A0A3D3PEA9-F1
#
_cell.length_a   1.000
_cell.length_b   1.000
_cell.length_c   1.000
_cell.angle_alpha   90.00
_cell.angle_beta   90.00
_cell.angle_gamma   90.00
#
_symmetry.space_group_name_H-M   'P 1'
#
loop_
_entity.id
_entity.type
_entity.pdbx_description
1 polymer ?
#
loop_
_entity_poly.entity_id
_entity_poly.type
_entity_poly.pdbx_seq_one_letter_code
_entity_poly.pdbx_strand_id
1 'polypeptide(L)'
;MKNTLLYITILFFASSGFAQQTDKVSQLVSTENFFAALAKEKGMKKAFLAVSDDNTLIFRPDPVQPEKFFKNKQDDSGMLSWEPVYAKISKSGDWGFTTGPYT
;
A
#
# COMPACT_ATOMS: atom_id res chain seq x y z
N MET A 1 -13.11 50.44 -11.95
CA MET A 1 -14.00 49.29 -11.66
C MET A 1 -13.82 48.13 -12.64
N LYS A 2 -13.80 48.36 -13.97
CA LYS A 2 -13.55 47.30 -14.97
C LYS A 2 -12.20 46.56 -14.78
N ASN A 3 -11.13 47.30 -14.49
CA ASN A 3 -9.80 46.71 -14.34
C ASN A 3 -9.66 45.91 -13.03
N THR A 4 -10.31 46.35 -11.95
CA THR A 4 -10.38 45.63 -10.67
C THR A 4 -11.10 44.29 -10.81
N LEU A 5 -12.16 44.25 -11.62
CA LEU A 5 -12.89 43.00 -11.92
C LEU A 5 -12.02 42.00 -12.70
N LEU A 6 -11.13 42.48 -13.58
CA LEU A 6 -10.23 41.65 -14.38
C LEU A 6 -9.18 40.91 -13.52
N TYR A 7 -8.65 41.56 -12.48
CA TYR A 7 -7.66 40.96 -11.58
C TYR A 7 -8.26 39.85 -10.70
N ILE A 8 -9.53 39.98 -10.31
CA ILE A 8 -10.23 38.98 -9.48
C ILE A 8 -10.47 37.69 -10.27
N THR A 9 -10.79 37.80 -11.57
CA THR A 9 -10.99 36.65 -12.47
C THR A 9 -9.70 35.87 -12.74
N ILE A 10 -8.56 36.56 -12.82
CA ILE A 10 -7.24 35.93 -13.00
C ILE A 10 -6.80 35.19 -11.73
N LEU A 11 -7.10 35.72 -10.54
CA LEU A 11 -6.82 35.04 -9.27
C LEU A 11 -7.64 33.75 -9.09
N PHE A 12 -8.88 33.72 -9.58
CA PHE A 12 -9.76 32.54 -9.46
C PHE A 12 -9.40 31.40 -10.45
N PHE A 13 -8.80 31.73 -11.60
CA PHE A 13 -8.36 30.71 -12.57
C PHE A 13 -7.08 29.98 -12.14
N ALA A 14 -6.24 30.62 -11.31
CA ALA A 14 -5.00 30.04 -10.79
C ALA A 14 -5.23 28.99 -9.69
N SER A 15 -6.40 28.96 -9.06
CA SER A 15 -6.79 27.91 -8.09
C SER A 15 -7.24 26.59 -8.73
N SER A 16 -7.22 26.49 -10.07
CA SER A 16 -7.22 25.21 -10.77
C SER A 16 -5.82 24.56 -10.66
N GLY A 17 -5.26 24.53 -9.45
CA GLY A 17 -4.13 23.68 -9.15
C GLY A 17 -4.59 22.27 -9.46
N PHE A 18 -4.02 21.68 -10.51
CA PHE A 18 -4.19 20.30 -10.88
C PHE A 18 -4.35 19.46 -9.62
N ALA A 19 -5.53 18.89 -9.42
CA ALA A 19 -5.70 17.75 -8.55
C ALA A 19 -4.62 16.76 -8.97
N GLN A 20 -3.51 16.68 -8.23
CA GLN A 20 -2.44 15.75 -8.53
C GLN A 20 -3.09 14.38 -8.46
N GLN A 21 -3.30 13.76 -9.62
CA GLN A 21 -3.75 12.39 -9.69
C GLN A 21 -2.61 11.57 -9.11
N THR A 22 -2.70 11.32 -7.80
CA THR A 22 -1.74 10.49 -7.09
C THR A 22 -1.66 9.17 -7.84
N ASP A 23 -0.47 8.80 -8.30
CA ASP A 23 -0.24 7.49 -8.87
C ASP A 23 -0.32 6.44 -7.75
N LYS A 24 -1.55 6.08 -7.41
CA LYS A 24 -1.86 5.14 -6.34
C LYS A 24 -1.28 3.75 -6.65
N VAL A 25 -1.16 3.37 -7.93
CA VAL A 25 -0.61 2.06 -8.31
C VAL A 25 0.87 2.02 -7.94
N SER A 26 1.63 3.07 -8.28
CA SER A 26 3.04 3.18 -7.85
C SER A 26 3.18 3.19 -6.32
N GLN A 27 2.27 3.84 -5.59
CA GLN A 27 2.27 3.80 -4.12
C GLN A 27 2.01 2.41 -3.56
N LEU A 28 1.05 1.67 -4.13
CA LEU A 28 0.75 0.29 -3.74
C LEU A 28 1.97 -0.62 -4.00
N VAL A 29 2.59 -0.51 -5.18
CA VAL A 29 3.82 -1.27 -5.52
C VAL A 29 4.97 -0.90 -4.58
N SER A 30 5.13 0.38 -4.24
CA SER A 30 6.14 0.82 -3.27
C SER A 30 5.90 0.25 -1.87
N THR A 31 4.64 0.17 -1.43
CA THR A 31 4.27 -0.41 -0.12
C THR A 31 4.59 -1.91 -0.09
N GLU A 32 4.34 -2.59 -1.21
CA GLU A 32 4.63 -4.01 -1.34
C GLU A 32 6.14 -4.31 -1.38
N ASN A 33 6.91 -3.48 -2.09
CA ASN A 33 8.37 -3.57 -2.07
C ASN A 33 8.95 -3.31 -0.67
N PHE A 34 8.33 -2.42 0.10
CA PHE A 34 8.68 -2.22 1.51
C PHE A 34 8.41 -3.47 2.35
N PHE A 35 7.26 -4.13 2.17
CA PHE A 35 6.99 -5.42 2.81
C PHE A 35 8.02 -6.49 2.42
N ALA A 36 8.38 -6.61 1.13
CA ALA A 36 9.39 -7.56 0.67
C ALA A 36 10.76 -7.30 1.33
N ALA A 37 11.16 -6.03 1.44
CA ALA A 37 12.40 -5.63 2.13
C ALA A 37 12.36 -5.99 3.63
N LEU A 38 11.23 -5.72 4.30
CA LEU A 38 11.03 -6.11 5.71
C LEU A 38 11.11 -7.63 5.89
N ALA A 39 10.49 -8.40 5.00
CA ALA A 39 10.51 -9.85 5.06
C ALA A 39 11.93 -10.40 4.90
N LYS A 40 12.72 -9.81 4.00
CA LYS A 40 14.13 -10.15 3.79
C LYS A 40 15.01 -9.80 4.99
N GLU A 41 14.81 -8.63 5.61
CA GLU A 41 15.64 -8.14 6.72
C GLU A 41 15.27 -8.78 8.06
N LYS A 42 13.97 -8.91 8.33
CA LYS A 42 13.44 -9.22 9.68
C LYS A 42 12.68 -10.55 9.74
N GLY A 43 12.48 -11.23 8.61
CA GLY A 43 11.71 -12.46 8.52
C GLY A 43 10.21 -12.24 8.42
N MET A 44 9.50 -13.32 8.05
CA MET A 44 8.07 -13.29 7.72
C MET A 44 7.20 -12.74 8.85
N LYS A 45 7.35 -13.27 10.06
CA LYS A 45 6.51 -12.93 11.21
C LYS A 45 6.53 -11.42 11.47
N LYS A 46 7.73 -10.85 11.58
CA LYS A 46 7.89 -9.41 11.80
C LYS A 46 7.36 -8.57 10.64
N ALA A 47 7.61 -8.99 9.40
CA ALA A 47 7.14 -8.27 8.23
C ALA A 47 5.61 -8.24 8.14
N PHE A 48 4.94 -9.39 8.28
CA PHE A 48 3.48 -9.46 8.27
C PHE A 48 2.86 -8.65 9.40
N LEU A 49 3.35 -8.79 10.63
CA LEU A 49 2.83 -8.02 11.77
C LEU A 49 3.05 -6.51 11.62
N ALA A 50 4.14 -6.08 10.97
CA ALA A 50 4.44 -4.67 10.76
C ALA A 50 3.51 -3.97 9.76
N VAL A 51 2.92 -4.72 8.82
CA VAL A 51 2.03 -4.17 7.77
C VAL A 51 0.55 -4.55 7.97
N SER A 52 0.22 -5.21 9.09
CA SER A 52 -1.15 -5.63 9.42
C SER A 52 -1.85 -4.62 10.33
N ASP A 53 -3.15 -4.52 10.17
CA ASP A 53 -4.08 -3.89 11.12
C ASP A 53 -4.91 -4.93 11.89
N ASP A 54 -5.77 -4.47 12.80
CA ASP A 54 -6.64 -5.32 13.63
C ASP A 54 -7.63 -6.21 12.83
N ASN A 55 -7.90 -5.83 11.58
CA ASN A 55 -8.85 -6.52 10.69
C ASN A 55 -8.15 -7.40 9.65
N THR A 56 -6.83 -7.44 9.64
CA THR A 56 -6.05 -8.18 8.65
C THR A 56 -6.26 -9.68 8.81
N LEU A 57 -6.38 -10.37 7.68
CA LEU A 57 -6.54 -11.82 7.60
C LEU A 57 -5.48 -12.42 6.68
N ILE A 58 -4.91 -13.55 7.09
CA ILE A 58 -4.11 -14.42 6.23
C ILE A 58 -4.79 -15.77 6.10
N PHE A 59 -4.57 -16.48 5.00
CA PHE A 59 -5.23 -17.75 4.71
C PHE A 59 -4.25 -18.93 4.91
N ARG A 60 -4.53 -19.83 5.87
CA ARG A 60 -3.66 -20.99 6.20
C ARG A 60 -4.41 -22.24 6.73
N PRO A 61 -5.20 -22.97 5.93
CA PRO A 61 -5.84 -22.56 4.67
C PRO A 61 -7.05 -21.65 4.91
N ASP A 62 -7.66 -21.72 6.10
CA ASP A 62 -8.76 -20.87 6.53
C ASP A 62 -8.27 -19.46 6.95
N PRO A 63 -9.13 -18.44 6.93
CA PRO A 63 -8.76 -17.08 7.35
C PRO A 63 -8.45 -17.03 8.85
N VAL A 64 -7.31 -16.44 9.20
CA VAL A 64 -6.85 -16.25 10.58
C VAL A 64 -6.15 -14.89 10.72
N GLN A 65 -6.30 -14.25 11.87
CA GLN A 65 -5.55 -13.02 12.18
C GLN A 65 -4.04 -13.32 12.29
N PRO A 66 -3.17 -12.49 11.70
CA PRO A 66 -1.72 -12.66 11.76
C PRO A 66 -1.18 -12.84 13.19
N GLU A 67 -1.66 -12.04 14.13
CA GLU A 67 -1.24 -12.11 15.55
C GLU A 67 -1.51 -13.49 16.16
N LYS A 68 -2.68 -14.06 15.89
CA LYS A 68 -3.07 -15.39 16.38
C LYS A 68 -2.22 -16.48 15.75
N PHE A 69 -1.98 -16.38 14.44
CA PHE A 69 -1.18 -17.35 13.70
C PHE A 69 0.30 -17.35 14.13
N PHE A 70 0.88 -16.17 14.37
CA PHE A 70 2.28 -16.00 14.71
C PHE A 70 2.59 -16.04 16.21
N LYS A 71 1.58 -16.05 17.10
CA LYS A 71 1.74 -15.98 18.56
C LYS A 71 2.79 -16.95 19.12
N ASN A 72 2.71 -18.22 18.74
CA ASN A 72 3.59 -19.28 19.25
C ASN A 72 4.66 -19.70 18.24
N LYS A 73 4.76 -19.02 17.10
CA LYS A 73 5.78 -19.30 16.10
C LYS A 73 7.05 -18.55 16.46
N GLN A 74 8.17 -19.26 16.46
CA GLN A 74 9.47 -18.62 16.46
C GLN A 74 9.58 -17.78 15.18
N ASP A 75 10.42 -16.74 15.20
CA ASP A 75 10.77 -16.09 13.94
C ASP A 75 11.42 -17.17 13.06
N ASP A 76 10.67 -17.66 12.08
CA ASP A 76 11.20 -18.59 11.11
C ASP A 76 12.29 -17.85 10.34
N SER A 77 13.49 -18.41 10.34
CA SER A 77 14.61 -17.96 9.50
C SER A 77 14.39 -18.25 8.01
N GLY A 78 13.19 -18.73 7.64
CA GLY A 78 12.78 -18.90 6.25
C GLY A 78 12.77 -17.54 5.56
N MET A 79 13.60 -17.39 4.54
CA MET A 79 13.71 -16.17 3.77
C MET A 79 12.54 -16.14 2.78
N LEU A 80 11.49 -15.38 3.09
CA LEU A 80 10.43 -15.08 2.14
C LEU A 80 10.99 -14.11 1.09
N SER A 81 11.11 -14.58 -0.14
CA SER A 81 11.31 -13.72 -1.31
C SER A 81 9.95 -13.42 -1.92
N TRP A 82 9.67 -12.15 -2.21
CA TRP A 82 8.43 -11.68 -2.80
C TRP A 82 8.71 -10.62 -3.85
N GLU A 83 8.01 -10.71 -4.99
CA GLU A 83 8.12 -9.76 -6.09
C GLU A 83 6.73 -9.46 -6.71
N PRO A 84 6.20 -8.23 -6.60
CA PRO A 84 4.94 -7.89 -7.25
C PRO A 84 5.11 -7.79 -8.78
N VAL A 85 4.42 -8.64 -9.54
CA VAL A 85 4.42 -8.61 -11.03
C VAL A 85 3.15 -7.98 -11.60
N TYR A 86 2.11 -7.82 -10.77
CA TYR A 86 0.86 -7.20 -11.17
C TYR A 86 0.26 -6.43 -10.01
N ALA A 87 -0.27 -5.25 -10.30
CA ALA A 87 -0.95 -4.41 -9.33
C ALA A 87 -2.19 -3.77 -9.96
N LYS A 88 -3.27 -3.70 -9.19
CA LYS A 88 -4.50 -3.02 -9.59
C LYS A 88 -5.10 -2.26 -8.44
N ILE A 89 -5.76 -1.16 -8.78
CA ILE A 89 -6.52 -0.32 -7.86
C ILE A 89 -7.91 -0.09 -8.44
N SER A 90 -8.91 -0.12 -7.56
CA SER A 90 -10.31 0.18 -7.86
C SER A 90 -10.48 1.61 -8.38
N LYS A 91 -11.57 1.88 -9.11
CA LYS A 91 -11.86 3.24 -9.62
C LYS A 91 -12.03 4.28 -8.50
N SER A 92 -12.60 3.89 -7.35
CA SER A 92 -12.68 4.78 -6.17
C SER A 92 -11.31 5.01 -5.54
N GLY A 93 -10.42 4.02 -5.67
CA GLY A 93 -9.06 4.07 -5.15
C GLY A 93 -8.97 3.75 -3.66
N ASP A 94 -9.99 3.10 -3.11
CA ASP A 94 -10.02 2.65 -1.69
C ASP A 94 -9.40 1.25 -1.53
N TRP A 95 -9.52 0.43 -2.57
CA TRP A 95 -9.01 -0.94 -2.60
C TRP A 95 -8.00 -1.15 -3.71
N GLY A 96 -6.99 -1.96 -3.43
CA GLY A 96 -6.01 -2.44 -4.39
C GLY A 96 -5.42 -3.79 -3.98
N PHE A 97 -4.77 -4.45 -4.93
CA PHE A 97 -4.06 -5.71 -4.67
C PHE A 97 -2.82 -5.82 -5.54
N THR A 98 -1.88 -6.63 -5.07
CA THR A 98 -0.69 -7.09 -5.77
C THR A 98 -0.73 -8.61 -5.93
N THR A 99 -0.01 -9.14 -6.91
CA THR A 99 0.25 -10.57 -7.05
C THR A 99 1.62 -10.80 -7.66
N GLY A 100 2.21 -11.95 -7.37
CA GLY A 100 3.62 -12.22 -7.57
C GLY A 100 4.01 -13.64 -7.21
N PRO A 101 5.17 -14.10 -7.68
CA PRO A 101 5.81 -15.30 -7.14
C PRO A 101 6.34 -15.05 -5.73
N TYR A 102 6.35 -16.11 -4.92
CA TYR A 102 7.05 -16.15 -3.64
C TYR A 102 7.87 -17.43 -3.49
N THR A 103 8.93 -17.37 -2.68
CA THR A 103 9.73 -18.55 -2.26
C THR A 103 10.05 -18.46 -0.80
#